data_AF-B6YVK5-F1
#
_entry.id   AF-B6YVK5-F1
#
_cell.length_a   1.000
_cell.length_b   1.000
_cell.length_c   1.000
_cell.angle_alpha   90.00
_cell.angle_beta   90.00
_cell.angle_gamma   90.00
#
_symmetry.space_group_name_H-M   'P 1'
#
loop_
_entity.id
_entity.type
_entity.pdbx_description
1 polymer ?
#
loop_
_entity_poly.entity_id
_entity_poly.type
_entity_poly.pdbx_seq_one_letter_code
_entity_poly.pdbx_strand_id
1 'polypeptide(L)'
;MPDILRELNNSNDVLIIAYDEAQYFRYANEDFTKILAWVYDKLPNIITIVTGSQVGVLENFLRFDDYKAPLYGRYHVKIPLTRFTPS
;
A
#
# COMPACT_ATOMS: atom_id res chain seq x y z
N MET A 1 1.56 12.30 -11.06
CA MET A 1 0.95 11.51 -9.98
C MET A 1 1.06 12.22 -8.62
N PRO A 2 2.24 12.70 -8.17
CA PRO A 2 2.36 13.31 -6.84
C PRO A 2 1.51 14.56 -6.64
N ASP A 3 1.38 15.42 -7.65
CA ASP A 3 0.66 16.70 -7.51
C ASP A 3 -0.85 16.50 -7.35
N ILE A 4 -1.44 15.59 -8.13
CA ILE A 4 -2.86 15.21 -8.02
C ILE A 4 -3.16 14.66 -6.62
N LEU A 5 -2.29 13.80 -6.08
CA LEU A 5 -2.49 13.23 -4.75
C LEU A 5 -2.38 14.29 -3.65
N ARG A 6 -1.52 15.32 -3.82
CA ARG A 6 -1.45 16.45 -2.89
C ARG A 6 -2.71 17.31 -2.94
N GLU A 7 -3.20 17.60 -4.14
CA GLU A 7 -4.42 18.37 -4.32
C GLU A 7 -5.62 17.68 -3.66
N LEU A 8 -5.77 16.37 -3.89
CA LEU A 8 -6.81 15.55 -3.26
C LEU A 8 -6.66 15.48 -1.74
N ASN A 9 -5.43 15.40 -1.21
CA ASN A 9 -5.22 15.42 0.23
C ASN A 9 -5.67 16.75 0.88
N ASN A 10 -5.62 17.87 0.15
CA ASN A 10 -5.99 19.18 0.67
C ASN A 10 -7.49 19.42 0.76
N SER A 11 -8.34 18.52 0.26
CA SER A 11 -9.80 18.68 0.31
C SER A 11 -10.42 18.46 1.70
N ASN A 12 -9.62 18.13 2.72
CA ASN A 12 -10.01 17.74 4.10
C ASN A 12 -10.86 16.48 4.23
N ASP A 13 -11.29 15.87 3.13
CA ASP A 13 -11.99 14.60 3.13
C ASP A 13 -11.02 13.42 3.19
N VAL A 14 -11.44 12.34 3.83
CA VAL A 14 -10.67 11.08 3.79
C VAL A 14 -10.84 10.44 2.42
N LEU A 15 -9.73 10.24 1.72
CA LEU A 15 -9.67 9.54 0.44
C LEU A 15 -9.07 8.14 0.65
N ILE A 16 -9.77 7.11 0.19
CA ILE A 16 -9.28 5.73 0.19
C ILE A 16 -8.81 5.36 -1.20
N ILE A 17 -7.56 4.90 -1.32
CA ILE A 17 -7.00 4.38 -2.57
C ILE A 17 -6.72 2.90 -2.38
N ALA A 18 -7.43 2.06 -3.14
CA ALA A 18 -7.25 0.62 -3.14
C ALA A 18 -6.47 0.18 -4.39
N TYR A 19 -5.34 -0.48 -4.16
CA TYR A 19 -4.51 -1.09 -5.19
C TYR A 19 -4.80 -2.58 -5.24
N ASP A 20 -5.53 -3.01 -6.27
CA ASP A 20 -5.84 -4.42 -6.47
C ASP A 20 -4.66 -5.17 -7.09
N GLU A 21 -4.38 -6.39 -6.60
CA GLU A 21 -3.26 -7.22 -7.02
C GLU A 21 -1.91 -6.46 -7.05
N ALA A 22 -1.65 -5.71 -5.98
CA ALA A 22 -0.54 -4.77 -5.88
C ALA A 22 0.84 -5.43 -6.05
N GLN A 23 0.95 -6.76 -5.91
CA GLN A 23 2.19 -7.47 -6.19
C GLN A 23 2.68 -7.31 -7.64
N TYR A 24 1.81 -6.96 -8.60
CA TYR A 24 2.24 -6.71 -9.98
C TYR A 24 3.09 -5.45 -10.14
N PHE A 25 3.03 -4.51 -9.20
CA PHE A 25 3.89 -3.31 -9.22
C PHE A 25 5.38 -3.63 -9.06
N ARG A 26 5.74 -4.84 -8.62
CA ARG A 26 7.13 -5.31 -8.63
C ARG A 26 7.77 -5.35 -10.03
N TYR A 27 6.96 -5.34 -11.09
CA TYR A 27 7.40 -5.32 -12.48
C TYR A 27 7.44 -3.91 -13.07
N ALA A 28 7.03 -2.89 -12.31
CA ALA A 28 7.18 -1.51 -12.73
C ALA A 28 8.67 -1.13 -12.77
N ASN A 29 9.05 -0.24 -13.69
CA ASN A 29 10.42 0.29 -13.75
C ASN A 29 10.76 1.12 -12.51
N GLU A 30 9.75 1.69 -11.87
CA GLU A 30 9.89 2.51 -10.67
C GLU A 30 9.57 1.70 -9.41
N ASP A 31 10.27 1.99 -8.33
CA ASP A 31 10.02 1.38 -7.03
C ASP A 31 8.75 1.97 -6.40
N PHE A 32 7.63 1.31 -6.66
CA PHE A 32 6.31 1.72 -6.20
C PHE A 32 6.21 1.76 -4.65
N THR A 33 7.05 1.00 -3.94
CA THR A 33 7.07 1.06 -2.46
C THR A 33 7.52 2.43 -1.93
N LYS A 34 8.33 3.17 -2.70
CA LYS A 34 8.68 4.57 -2.38
C LYS A 34 7.50 5.51 -2.50
N ILE A 35 6.61 5.27 -3.47
CA ILE A 35 5.38 6.06 -3.64
C ILE A 35 4.46 5.79 -2.45
N LEU A 36 4.27 4.52 -2.08
CA LEU A 36 3.48 4.12 -0.91
C LEU A 36 4.03 4.75 0.39
N ALA A 37 5.35 4.72 0.58
CA ALA A 37 6.00 5.36 1.72
C ALA A 37 5.78 6.88 1.72
N TRP A 38 5.89 7.54 0.56
CA TRP A 38 5.64 8.97 0.44
C TRP A 38 4.18 9.34 0.74
N VAL A 39 3.21 8.57 0.24
CA VAL A 39 1.78 8.75 0.54
C VAL A 39 1.55 8.63 2.05
N TYR A 40 2.05 7.55 2.67
CA TYR A 40 1.94 7.33 4.11
C TYR A 40 2.53 8.49 4.94
N ASP A 41 3.71 8.98 4.57
CA ASP A 41 4.42 9.99 5.35
C ASP A 41 3.87 11.42 5.16
N LYS A 42 3.27 11.72 4.00
CA LYS A 42 2.97 13.10 3.59
C LYS A 42 1.50 13.41 3.38
N LEU A 43 0.65 12.40 3.20
CA LEU A 43 -0.75 12.58 2.83
C LEU A 43 -1.67 12.01 3.91
N PRO A 44 -1.85 12.70 5.05
CA PRO A 44 -2.59 12.18 6.21
C PRO A 44 -4.08 11.92 5.94
N ASN A 45 -4.65 12.52 4.89
CA ASN A 45 -6.03 12.31 4.49
C ASN A 45 -6.19 11.14 3.51
N ILE A 46 -5.10 10.49 3.09
CA ILE A 46 -5.13 9.37 2.16
C ILE A 46 -4.86 8.05 2.90
N ILE A 47 -5.83 7.15 2.85
CA ILE A 47 -5.70 5.78 3.33
C ILE A 47 -5.38 4.88 2.14
N THR A 48 -4.27 4.15 2.24
CA THR A 48 -3.88 3.19 1.20
C THR A 48 -4.30 1.78 1.61
N ILE A 49 -4.97 1.08 0.70
CA ILE A 49 -5.28 -0.35 0.81
C ILE A 49 -4.54 -1.07 -0.32
N VAL A 50 -3.88 -2.18 0.01
CA VAL A 50 -3.26 -3.07 -0.96
C VAL A 50 -3.88 -4.45 -0.82
N THR A 51 -4.26 -5.06 -1.94
CA THR A 51 -4.73 -6.44 -1.98
C THR A 51 -3.72 -7.29 -2.76
N GLY A 52 -3.81 -8.60 -2.61
CA GLY A 52 -3.07 -9.53 -3.45
C GLY A 52 -3.48 -10.97 -3.18
N SER A 53 -3.79 -11.71 -4.25
CA SER A 53 -4.07 -13.14 -4.17
C SER A 53 -2.80 -13.96 -3.92
N GLN A 54 -1.64 -13.44 -4.36
CA GLN A 54 -0.33 -14.06 -4.16
C GLN A 54 0.36 -13.49 -2.90
N VAL A 55 -0.13 -13.87 -1.72
CA VAL A 55 0.28 -13.28 -0.43
C VAL A 55 1.81 -13.23 -0.24
N GLY A 56 2.53 -14.34 -0.46
CA GLY A 56 3.99 -14.34 -0.31
C GLY A 56 4.72 -13.46 -1.34
N VAL A 57 4.15 -13.24 -2.53
CA VAL A 57 4.71 -12.34 -3.55
C VAL A 57 4.49 -10.89 -3.14
N LEU A 58 3.29 -10.58 -2.62
CA LEU A 58 2.95 -9.25 -2.09
C LEU A 58 3.82 -8.89 -0.89
N GLU A 59 4.02 -9.80 0.07
CA GLU A 59 4.88 -9.59 1.24
C GLU A 59 6.33 -9.32 0.85
N ASN A 60 6.87 -10.11 -0.09
CA ASN A 60 8.22 -9.92 -0.62
C ASN A 60 8.38 -8.64 -1.45
N PHE A 61 7.29 -8.09 -1.98
CA PHE A 61 7.29 -6.80 -2.66
C PHE A 61 7.28 -5.64 -1.65
N LEU A 62 6.39 -5.69 -0.65
CA LEU A 62 6.22 -4.59 0.33
C LEU A 62 7.34 -4.53 1.38
N ARG A 63 7.90 -5.67 1.80
CA ARG A 63 9.09 -5.79 2.67
C ARG A 63 9.00 -4.99 3.98
N PHE A 64 7.87 -5.04 4.69
CA PHE A 64 7.67 -4.31 5.94
C PHE A 64 8.68 -4.65 7.06
N ASP A 65 9.28 -5.85 7.03
CA ASP A 65 10.22 -6.33 8.05
C ASP A 65 11.71 -6.13 7.67
N ASP A 66 12.00 -5.54 6.51
CA ASP A 66 13.36 -5.34 6.02
C ASP A 66 13.83 -3.90 6.27
N TYR A 67 14.82 -3.69 7.14
CA TYR A 67 15.33 -2.36 7.52
C TYR A 67 15.83 -1.49 6.36
N LYS A 68 16.11 -2.08 5.18
CA LYS A 68 16.52 -1.34 3.98
C LYS A 68 15.34 -0.97 3.08
N ALA A 69 14.15 -1.49 3.34
CA ALA A 69 12.98 -1.27 2.50
C ALA A 69 12.31 0.07 2.80
N PRO A 70 11.74 0.75 1.78
CA PRO A 70 11.06 2.03 1.98
C PRO A 70 9.90 1.99 2.97
N LEU A 71 9.21 0.86 3.12
CA LEU A 71 8.05 0.71 4.00
C LEU A 71 8.38 0.21 5.41
N TYR A 72 9.65 -0.05 5.71
CA TYR A 72 10.07 -0.55 7.02
C TYR A 72 9.61 0.35 8.16
N GLY A 73 9.13 -0.26 9.24
CA GLY A 73 8.70 0.42 10.46
C GLY A 73 7.42 1.27 10.34
N ARG A 74 6.77 1.29 9.17
CA ARG A 74 5.46 1.96 9.02
C ARG A 74 4.35 1.05 9.48
N TYR A 75 3.45 1.61 10.28
CA TYR A 75 2.31 0.88 10.82
C TYR A 75 1.39 0.46 9.67
N HIS A 76 0.98 -0.80 9.67
CA HIS A 76 0.03 -1.34 8.72
C HIS A 76 -0.85 -2.38 9.40
N VAL A 77 -2.05 -2.58 8.87
CA VAL A 77 -2.97 -3.62 9.32
C VAL A 77 -3.05 -4.69 8.25
N LYS A 78 -2.78 -5.93 8.63
CA LYS A 78 -2.94 -7.10 7.76
C LYS A 78 -4.28 -7.77 8.04
N ILE A 79 -5.12 -7.87 7.02
CA ILE A 79 -6.44 -8.52 7.09
C ILE A 79 -6.39 -9.82 6.27
N PRO A 80 -6.09 -10.97 6.89
CA PRO A 80 -6.11 -12.25 6.19
C PRO A 80 -7.55 -12.69 5.91
N LEU A 81 -7.90 -12.87 4.64
CA LEU A 81 -9.18 -13.45 4.25
C LEU A 81 -9.06 -14.97 4.17
N THR A 82 -9.73 -15.67 5.08
CA THR A 82 -9.79 -17.13 5.09
C THR A 82 -11.00 -17.63 4.30
N ARG A 83 -10.98 -18.92 3.91
CA ARG A 83 -12.14 -19.54 3.26
C ARG A 83 -13.33 -19.50 4.21
N PHE A 84 -14.53 -19.35 3.65
CA PHE A 84 -15.76 -19.48 4.43
C PHE A 84 -15.79 -20.85 5.13
N THR A 85 -16.17 -20.84 6.40
CA THR A 85 -16.43 -22.09 7.13
C THR A 85 -17.82 -22.58 6.71
N PRO A 86 -17.97 -23.84 6.27
CA PRO A 86 -19.30 -24.40 5.98
C PRO A 86 -20.19 -24.32 7.22
N SER A 87 -21.45 -23.95 7.02
CA SER A 87 -22.49 -23.91 8.06
C SER A 87 -22.96 -25.30 8.45
#